data_AF-A0A3B6V8S8-F1
#
_entry.id   AF-A0A3B6V8S8-F1
#
_cell.length_a   1.000
_cell.length_b   1.000
_cell.length_c   1.000
_cell.angle_alpha   90.00
_cell.angle_beta   90.00
_cell.angle_gamma   90.00
#
_symmetry.space_group_name_H-M   'P 1'
#
loop_
_entity.id
_entity.type
_entity.pdbx_description
1 polymer ?
#
loop_
_entity_poly.entity_id
_entity_poly.type
_entity_poly.pdbx_seq_one_letter_code
_entity_poly.pdbx_strand_id
1 'polypeptide(L)' 'MKKLICLVFALSTFASANLFADWIVPMNQVPRSVINAVKQYFPQAQIWMVEMDDGLYKVKLNNGLEVEVTPYGQIIEIDD' A
#
# COMPACT_ATOMS: atom_id res chain seq x y z
N MET A 1 -38.83 14.21 -15.75
CA MET A 1 -37.50 14.79 -15.45
C MET A 1 -37.13 14.76 -13.97
N LYS A 2 -38.07 14.91 -13.01
CA LYS A 2 -37.78 14.84 -11.56
C LYS A 2 -37.32 13.45 -11.07
N LYS A 3 -37.87 12.37 -11.61
CA LYS A 3 -37.53 10.98 -11.24
C LYS A 3 -36.13 10.54 -11.71
N LEU A 4 -35.60 11.17 -12.76
CA LEU A 4 -34.27 10.89 -13.30
C LEU A 4 -33.17 11.52 -12.41
N ILE A 5 -33.45 12.68 -11.82
CA ILE A 5 -32.51 13.42 -10.95
C ILE A 5 -32.28 12.67 -9.63
N CYS A 6 -33.33 12.08 -9.04
CA CYS A 6 -33.20 11.26 -7.83
C CYS A 6 -32.36 9.98 -8.06
N LEU A 7 -32.40 9.41 -9.27
CA LEU A 7 -31.66 8.19 -9.60
C LEU A 7 -30.16 8.45 -9.73
N VAL A 8 -29.77 9.61 -10.28
CA VAL A 8 -28.36 10.01 -10.42
C VAL A 8 -27.75 10.37 -9.05
N PHE A 9 -28.50 11.04 -8.19
CA PHE A 9 -28.06 11.36 -6.81
C PHE A 9 -27.92 10.11 -5.92
N ALA A 10 -28.72 9.06 -6.15
CA ALA A 10 -28.61 7.80 -5.43
C ALA A 10 -27.41 6.94 -5.90
N LEU A 11 -26.96 7.12 -7.15
CA LEU A 11 -25.80 6.40 -7.69
C LEU A 11 -24.47 7.04 -7.28
N SER A 12 -24.45 8.36 -7.06
CA SER A 12 -23.24 9.09 -6.68
C SER A 12 -22.76 8.80 -5.26
N THR A 13 -23.64 8.36 -4.35
CA THR A 13 -23.27 8.02 -2.97
C THR A 13 -22.68 6.62 -2.81
N PHE A 14 -22.78 5.76 -3.83
CA PHE A 14 -22.17 4.43 -3.83
C PHE A 14 -20.69 4.43 -4.24
N ALA A 15 -20.20 5.51 -4.87
CA ALA A 15 -18.83 5.58 -5.39
C ALA A 15 -17.78 6.00 -4.35
N SER A 16 -18.19 6.52 -3.19
CA SER A 16 -17.29 7.11 -2.19
C SER A 16 -16.82 6.15 -1.08
N ALA A 17 -17.15 4.85 -1.13
CA ALA A 17 -16.90 3.92 -0.04
C ALA A 17 -15.56 3.16 -0.07
N ASN A 18 -14.66 3.43 -1.02
CA ASN A 18 -13.44 2.62 -1.22
C ASN A 18 -12.10 3.34 -0.92
N LEU A 19 -12.07 4.51 -0.26
CA LEU A 19 -10.87 5.37 -0.24
C LEU A 19 -10.01 5.33 1.05
N PHE A 20 -10.18 4.37 1.96
CA PHE A 20 -9.53 4.45 3.29
C PHE A 20 -8.89 3.16 3.81
N ALA A 21 -8.48 2.23 2.95
CA ALA A 21 -7.77 1.04 3.40
C ALA A 21 -6.44 0.90 2.66
N ASP A 22 -5.33 0.95 3.40
CA ASP A 22 -4.01 0.55 2.92
C ASP A 22 -4.12 -0.87 2.35
N TRP A 23 -3.77 -1.03 1.07
CA TRP A 23 -3.98 -2.29 0.38
C TRP A 23 -2.86 -3.27 0.76
N ILE A 24 -3.20 -4.38 1.43
CA ILE A 24 -2.23 -5.46 1.67
C ILE A 24 -1.82 -6.09 0.33
N VAL A 25 -0.53 -6.01 0.00
CA VAL A 25 0.03 -6.57 -1.22
C VAL A 25 0.53 -8.00 -0.96
N PRO A 26 0.00 -9.01 -1.66
CA PRO A 26 0.56 -10.35 -1.63
C PRO A 26 2.04 -10.36 -2.02
N MET A 27 2.88 -11.09 -1.29
CA MET A 27 4.34 -11.10 -1.51
C MET A 27 4.79 -11.44 -2.93
N ASN A 28 4.01 -12.23 -3.67
CA ASN A 28 4.30 -12.57 -5.07
C ASN A 28 3.99 -11.43 -6.06
N GLN A 29 3.30 -10.37 -5.62
CA GLN A 29 3.00 -9.17 -6.40
C GLN A 29 3.92 -8.00 -6.05
N VAL A 30 4.70 -8.10 -4.96
CA VAL A 30 5.67 -7.07 -4.57
C VAL A 30 6.84 -7.06 -5.56
N PRO A 31 7.20 -5.90 -6.14
CA PRO A 31 8.35 -5.79 -7.03
C PRO A 31 9.64 -6.27 -6.36
N ARG A 32 10.46 -7.02 -7.12
CA ARG A 32 11.75 -7.50 -6.59
C ARG A 32 12.68 -6.38 -6.16
N SER A 33 12.61 -5.22 -6.80
CA SER A 33 13.33 -4.00 -6.43
C SER A 33 13.06 -3.59 -4.98
N VAL A 34 11.79 -3.60 -4.55
CA VAL A 34 11.37 -3.29 -3.18
C VAL A 34 11.95 -4.31 -2.20
N ILE A 35 11.76 -5.61 -2.48
CA ILE A 35 12.27 -6.69 -1.62
C ILE A 35 13.80 -6.63 -1.49
N ASN A 36 14.50 -6.39 -2.60
CA ASN A 36 15.96 -6.31 -2.60
C ASN A 36 16.46 -5.10 -1.82
N ALA A 37 15.81 -3.93 -1.98
CA ALA A 37 16.16 -2.72 -1.25
C ALA A 37 16.04 -2.95 0.26
N VAL A 38 14.91 -3.49 0.74
CA VAL A 38 14.71 -3.76 2.16
C VAL A 38 15.70 -4.80 2.69
N LYS A 39 15.94 -5.90 1.95
CA LYS A 39 16.90 -6.93 2.37
C LYS A 39 18.35 -6.47 2.36
N GLN A 40 18.71 -5.48 1.54
CA GLN A 40 20.05 -4.91 1.53
C GLN A 40 20.34 -4.16 2.83
N TYR A 41 19.36 -3.45 3.39
CA TYR A 41 19.51 -2.69 4.64
C TYR A 41 19.22 -3.55 5.87
N PHE A 42 18.28 -4.49 5.77
CA PHE A 42 17.82 -5.35 6.87
C PHE A 42 17.95 -6.83 6.53
N PRO A 43 19.17 -7.36 6.32
CA PRO A 43 19.39 -8.72 5.83
C PRO A 43 18.93 -9.82 6.80
N GLN A 44 18.82 -9.51 8.09
CA GLN A 44 18.40 -10.44 9.14
C GLN A 44 16.89 -10.34 9.45
N ALA A 45 16.21 -9.30 8.97
CA ALA A 45 14.80 -9.10 9.23
C ALA A 45 13.93 -9.89 8.23
N GLN A 46 12.78 -10.35 8.70
CA GLN A 46 11.77 -11.00 7.87
C GLN A 46 10.65 -10.03 7.55
N ILE A 47 10.29 -9.95 6.28
CA ILE A 47 9.11 -9.21 5.83
C ILE A 47 7.88 -10.04 6.22
N TRP A 48 7.02 -9.50 7.07
CA TRP A 48 5.79 -10.17 7.49
C TRP A 48 4.54 -9.59 6.82
N MET A 49 4.59 -8.32 6.41
CA MET A 49 3.51 -7.67 5.67
C MET A 49 4.04 -6.60 4.73
N VAL A 50 3.34 -6.41 3.62
CA VAL A 50 3.56 -5.29 2.70
C VAL A 50 2.22 -4.66 2.41
N GLU A 51 2.15 -3.35 2.57
CA GLU A 51 1.00 -2.53 2.19
C GLU A 51 1.39 -1.61 1.02
N MET A 52 0.41 -1.18 0.25
CA MET A 52 0.57 -0.15 -0.77
C MET A 52 -0.34 1.02 -0.44
N ASP A 53 0.28 2.19 -0.33
CA ASP A 53 -0.36 3.45 -0.02
C ASP A 53 0.30 4.56 -0.85
N ASP A 54 -0.50 5.41 -1.48
CA ASP A 54 -0.06 6.51 -2.36
C ASP A 54 1.08 6.17 -3.36
N GLY A 55 1.10 4.92 -3.84
CA GLY A 55 2.11 4.44 -4.81
C GLY A 55 3.45 4.01 -4.19
N LEU A 56 3.57 4.06 -2.87
CA LEU A 56 4.70 3.55 -2.09
C LEU A 56 4.36 2.19 -1.48
N TYR A 57 5.39 1.39 -1.23
CA TYR A 57 5.29 0.14 -0.51
C TYR A 57 5.73 0.34 0.94
N LYS A 58 4.82 0.15 1.88
CA LYS A 58 5.10 0.10 3.32
C LYS A 58 5.47 -1.33 3.69
N VAL A 59 6.76 -1.60 3.90
CA VAL A 59 7.29 -2.95 4.18
C VAL A 59 7.50 -3.11 5.68
N LYS A 60 6.67 -3.94 6.31
CA LYS A 60 6.72 -4.17 7.76
C LYS A 60 7.58 -5.40 8.06
N LEU A 61 8.51 -5.20 8.99
CA LEU A 61 9.52 -6.17 9.38
C LEU A 61 9.23 -6.78 10.75
N ASN A 62 9.66 -8.02 10.96
CA ASN A 62 9.38 -8.77 12.18
C ASN A 62 10.08 -8.23 13.44
N ASN A 63 11.00 -7.28 13.27
CA ASN A 63 11.68 -6.56 14.33
C ASN A 63 11.00 -5.23 14.71
N GLY A 64 9.79 -4.96 14.17
CA GLY A 64 9.01 -3.76 14.45
C GLY A 64 9.09 -2.70 13.36
N LEU A 65 10.21 -2.62 12.64
CA LEU A 65 10.45 -1.56 11.68
C LEU A 65 9.48 -1.59 10.49
N GLU A 66 9.11 -0.40 10.04
CA GLU A 66 8.42 -0.15 8.79
C GLU A 66 9.34 0.59 7.82
N VAL A 67 9.38 0.15 6.56
CA VAL A 67 10.23 0.76 5.53
C VAL A 67 9.35 1.17 4.36
N GLU A 68 9.26 2.47 4.10
CA GLU A 68 8.59 2.99 2.91
C GLU A 68 9.55 2.99 1.72
N VAL A 69 9.13 2.33 0.64
CA VAL A 69 9.97 2.12 -0.54
C VAL A 69 9.18 2.41 -1.82
N THR A 70 9.80 3.12 -2.75
CA THR A 70 9.22 3.30 -4.09
C THR A 70 9.19 1.99 -4.88
N PRO A 71 8.35 1.87 -5.93
CA PRO A 71 8.36 0.69 -6.81
C PRO A 71 9.73 0.38 -7.44
N TYR A 72 10.63 1.36 -7.51
CA TYR A 72 11.98 1.20 -8.07
C TYR A 72 13.04 0.79 -7.03
N GLY A 73 12.64 0.60 -5.76
CA GLY A 73 13.55 0.17 -4.69
C GLY A 73 14.30 1.32 -4.00
N GLN A 74 13.83 2.56 -4.14
CA GLN A 74 14.38 3.69 -3.37
C GLN A 74 13.67 3.75 -2.01
N ILE A 75 14.46 3.72 -0.92
CA ILE A 75 13.94 3.92 0.44
C ILE A 75 13.60 5.41 0.60
N ILE A 76 12.39 5.68 1.06
CA ILE A 76 11.88 7.02 1.37
C ILE A 76 12.00 7.28 2.86
N GLU A 77 11.53 6.34 3.68
CA GLU A 77 11.47 6.48 5.14
C GLU A 77 11.67 5.13 5.82
N ILE A 78 12.18 5.17 7.06
CA ILE A 78 12.31 4.04 7.97
C ILE A 78 11.78 4.52 9.32
N ASP A 79 10.75 3.85 9.84
CA ASP A 79 10.10 4.18 11.11
C ASP A 79 9.98 2.93 12.01
N ASP A 80 9.72 3.13 13.31
CA ASP A 80 9.65 2.07 14.34
C ASP A 80 8.26 1.75 14.91
#